data_AF-A0A9E2YK53-F1
#
_entry.id   AF-A0A9E2YK53-F1
#
_cell.length_a   1.000
_cell.length_b   1.000
_cell.length_c   1.000
_cell.angle_alpha   90.00
_cell.angle_beta   90.00
_cell.angle_gamma   90.00
#
_symmetry.space_group_name_H-M   'P 1'
#
loop_
_entity.id
_entity.type
_entity.pdbx_description
1 polymer ?
#
loop_
_entity_poly.entity_id
_entity_poly.type
_entity_poly.pdbx_seq_one_letter_code
_entity_poly.pdbx_strand_id
1 'polypeptide(L)' 'MATFSRVSHISFSVRDAEASARWWAELLELTEIERVAGDGWRGILLMHHSSRTIIEFQQHDENRGEAFDPRR' A
#
# COMPACT_ATOMS: atom_id res chain seq x y z
N MET A 1 -9.55 27.95 -4.73
CA MET A 1 -8.61 26.81 -4.86
C MET A 1 -8.88 25.85 -3.72
N ALA A 2 -9.02 24.56 -4.00
CA ALA A 2 -9.15 23.57 -2.94
C ALA A 2 -7.84 23.49 -2.16
N THR A 3 -7.91 23.60 -0.84
CA THR A 3 -6.76 23.46 0.05
C THR A 3 -6.76 22.03 0.59
N PHE A 4 -5.86 21.19 0.10
CA PHE A 4 -5.71 19.82 0.60
C PHE A 4 -4.82 19.84 1.85
N SER A 5 -5.37 19.44 3.00
CA SER A 5 -4.69 19.51 4.31
C SER A 5 -4.30 18.15 4.88
N ARG A 6 -4.60 17.06 4.18
CA ARG A 6 -4.33 15.70 4.65
C ARG A 6 -3.51 14.95 3.62
N VAL A 7 -2.52 14.21 4.13
CA VAL A 7 -1.84 13.17 3.37
C VAL A 7 -2.88 12.12 3.01
N SER A 8 -3.09 11.92 1.71
CA SER A 8 -3.95 10.85 1.18
C SER A 8 -3.04 9.85 0.48
N HIS A 9 -3.25 8.58 0.77
CA HIS A 9 -2.57 7.48 0.09
C HIS A 9 -3.61 6.60 -0.62
N ILE A 10 -3.14 5.85 -1.60
CA ILE A 10 -3.92 4.77 -2.22
C ILE A 10 -3.40 3.47 -1.62
N SER A 11 -4.28 2.68 -1.01
CA SER A 11 -3.92 1.39 -0.42
C SER A 11 -4.38 0.24 -1.29
N PHE A 12 -3.47 -0.65 -1.65
CA PHE A 12 -3.74 -1.87 -2.40
C PHE A 12 -3.70 -3.07 -1.46
N SER A 13 -4.80 -3.81 -1.38
CA SER A 13 -4.82 -5.13 -0.75
C SER A 13 -4.05 -6.13 -1.61
N VAL A 14 -2.96 -6.67 -1.08
CA VAL A 14 -2.05 -7.59 -1.78
C VAL A 14 -1.80 -8.86 -0.97
N ARG A 15 -1.38 -9.92 -1.68
CA ARG A 15 -1.03 -11.22 -1.06
C ARG A 15 0.36 -11.26 -0.45
N ASP A 16 1.25 -10.44 -1.01
CA ASP A 16 2.65 -10.33 -0.59
C ASP A 16 3.05 -8.85 -0.64
N ALA A 17 3.08 -8.21 0.54
CA ALA A 17 3.42 -6.80 0.66
C ALA A 17 4.86 -6.52 0.22
N GLU A 18 5.82 -7.40 0.56
CA GLU A 18 7.24 -7.20 0.25
C GLU A 18 7.50 -7.29 -1.25
N ALA A 19 6.96 -8.34 -1.90
CA ALA A 19 7.13 -8.52 -3.34
C ALA A 19 6.48 -7.38 -4.12
N SER A 20 5.29 -6.94 -3.68
CA SER A 20 4.57 -5.82 -4.31
C SER A 20 5.33 -4.51 -4.12
N ALA A 21 5.77 -4.20 -2.89
CA ALA A 21 6.50 -2.98 -2.60
C ALA A 21 7.81 -2.90 -3.40
N ARG A 22 8.60 -3.98 -3.45
CA ARG A 22 9.83 -4.01 -4.24
C ARG A 22 9.57 -3.73 -5.72
N TRP A 23 8.58 -4.42 -6.31
CA TRP A 23 8.29 -4.27 -7.73
C TRP A 23 7.86 -2.84 -8.08
N TRP A 24 6.98 -2.24 -7.27
CA TRP A 24 6.52 -0.87 -7.50
C TRP A 24 7.57 0.19 -7.20
N ALA A 25 8.43 -0.04 -6.19
CA ALA A 25 9.58 0.82 -5.93
C ALA A 25 10.52 0.88 -7.14
N GLU A 26 10.82 -0.26 -7.75
CA GLU A 26 11.66 -0.35 -8.94
C GLU A 26 10.98 0.28 -10.18
N LEU A 27 9.69 0.02 -10.39
CA LEU A 27 8.98 0.51 -11.58
C LEU A 27 8.78 2.04 -11.57
N LEU A 28 8.45 2.60 -10.41
CA LEU A 28 8.01 4.00 -10.28
C LEU A 28 8.98 4.87 -9.47
N GLU A 29 10.18 4.36 -9.19
CA GLU A 29 11.20 5.07 -8.39
C GLU A 29 10.65 5.53 -7.02
N LEU A 30 9.82 4.68 -6.39
CA LEU A 30 9.24 4.97 -5.09
C LEU A 30 10.23 4.67 -3.98
N THR A 31 10.21 5.49 -2.94
CA THR A 31 11.02 5.27 -1.73
C THR A 31 10.11 4.83 -0.59
N GLU A 32 10.51 3.78 0.14
CA GLU A 32 9.82 3.38 1.37
C GLU A 32 9.89 4.50 2.40
N ILE A 33 8.73 4.86 2.98
CA ILE A 33 8.64 5.91 3.99
C ILE A 33 8.15 5.39 5.34
N GLU A 34 7.40 4.30 5.36
CA GLU A 34 6.86 3.74 6.60
C GLU A 34 6.47 2.26 6.43
N ARG A 35 6.56 1.53 7.54
CA ARG A 35 5.99 0.19 7.69
C ARG A 35 5.02 0.22 8.86
N VAL A 36 3.81 -0.26 8.62
CA VAL A 36 2.72 -0.28 9.59
C VAL A 36 2.24 -1.72 9.77
N ALA A 37 1.73 -2.04 10.95
CA ALA A 37 1.11 -3.33 11.21
C ALA A 37 0.05 -3.21 12.30
N GLY A 38 -0.88 -4.14 12.29
CA GLY A 38 -1.87 -4.34 13.34
C GLY A 38 -2.17 -5.82 13.49
N ASP A 39 -3.21 -6.12 14.27
CA ASP A 39 -3.61 -7.52 14.46
C ASP A 39 -4.15 -8.11 13.15
N GLY A 40 -3.48 -9.16 12.65
CA GLY A 40 -3.85 -9.86 11.42
C GLY A 40 -3.51 -9.13 10.11
N TRP A 41 -2.72 -8.05 10.12
CA TRP A 41 -2.33 -7.33 8.90
C TRP A 41 -1.03 -6.53 9.02
N ARG A 42 -0.42 -6.24 7.86
CA ARG A 42 0.77 -5.39 7.70
C ARG A 42 0.70 -4.55 6.44
N GLY A 43 1.36 -3.40 6.43
CA GLY A 43 1.40 -2.44 5.33
C GLY A 43 2.80 -1.88 5.10
N ILE A 44 3.14 -1.62 3.85
CA ILE A 44 4.38 -0.93 3.44
C ILE A 44 3.98 0.29 2.62
N LEU A 45 4.39 1.47 3.07
CA LEU A 45 4.10 2.74 2.41
C LEU A 45 5.31 3.21 1.62
N LEU A 46 5.09 3.51 0.34
CA LEU A 46 6.08 4.07 -0.56
C LEU A 46 5.63 5.46 -1.04
N MET A 47 6.58 6.36 -1.25
CA MET A 47 6.33 7.71 -1.75
C MET A 47 7.12 7.98 -3.03
N HIS A 48 6.44 8.53 -4.03
CA HIS A 48 7.09 9.19 -5.15
C HIS A 48 7.40 10.63 -4.77
N HIS A 49 8.68 10.99 -4.67
CA HIS A 49 9.08 12.28 -4.11
C HIS A 49 8.65 13.49 -4.96
N SER A 50 8.62 13.36 -6.28
CA SER A 50 8.31 14.48 -7.18
C SER A 50 6.82 14.85 -7.16
N SER A 51 5.93 13.84 -7.16
CA SER A 51 4.48 14.05 -7.11
C SER A 51 3.90 14.06 -5.70
N ARG A 52 4.69 13.65 -4.70
CA ARG A 52 4.23 13.40 -3.32
C ARG A 52 3.11 12.37 -3.22
N THR A 53 2.97 11.50 -4.22
CA THR A 53 2.01 10.40 -4.21
C THR A 53 2.49 9.32 -3.25
N ILE A 54 1.59 8.84 -2.41
CA ILE A 54 1.86 7.74 -1.48
C ILE A 54 1.01 6.53 -1.89
N ILE A 55 1.65 5.38 -1.97
CA ILE A 55 1.04 4.09 -2.26
C ILE A 55 1.35 3.16 -1.10
N GLU A 56 0.33 2.48 -0.60
CA GLU A 56 0.46 1.45 0.42
C GLU A 56 0.17 0.07 -0.18
N PHE A 57 0.94 -0.93 0.24
CA PHE A 57 0.67 -2.35 -0.01
C PHE A 57 0.30 -3.04 1.29
N GLN A 58 -1.00 -3.28 1.46
CA GLN A 58 -1.57 -3.88 2.67
C GLN A 58 -1.79 -5.37 2.47
N GLN A 59 -1.25 -6.20 3.36
CA GLN A 59 -1.44 -7.64 3.39
C GLN A 59 -2.17 -8.04 4.68
N HIS A 60 -3.25 -8.80 4.52
CA HIS A 60 -3.97 -9.45 5.63
C HIS A 60 -3.57 -10.93 5.70
N ASP A 61 -3.48 -11.47 6.91
CA ASP A 61 -3.11 -12.87 7.14
C ASP A 61 -4.16 -13.85 6.58
N GLU A 62 -5.44 -13.45 6.65
CA GLU A 62 -6.56 -14.27 6.17
C GLU A 62 -6.81 -14.15 4.66
N ASN A 63 -6.27 -13.13 3.98
CA ASN A 63 -6.50 -12.94 2.55
C ASN A 63 -5.37 -13.55 1.71
N ARG A 64 -5.43 -14.87 1.50
CA ARG A 64 -4.41 -15.63 0.76
C ARG A 64 -4.57 -15.58 -0.77
N GLY A 65 -5.47 -14.75 -1.29
CA GLY A 65 -5.73 -14.64 -2.72
C GLY A 65 -6.99 -15.33 -3.22
N GLU A 66 -7.93 -15.55 -2.33
CA GLU A 66 -9.28 -15.99 -2.69
C GLU A 66 -9.94 -14.90 -3.56
N ALA A 67 -10.81 -15.32 -4.49
CA ALA A 67 -11.61 -14.35 -5.23
C ALA A 67 -12.52 -13.60 -4.27
N PHE A 68 -12.69 -12.30 -4.48
CA PHE A 68 -13.63 -11.49 -3.72
C PHE A 68 -15.05 -12.06 -3.85
N ASP A 69 -15.66 -12.46 -2.72
CA ASP A 69 -17.08 -12.82 -2.63
C ASP A 69 -17.80 -11.72 -1.83
N PRO A 70 -18.69 -10.92 -2.45
CA PRO A 70 -19.39 -9.84 -1.75
C PRO A 70 -20.37 -10.32 -0.68
N ARG A 71 -20.59 -11.63 -0.53
CA ARG A 71 -21.54 -12.21 0.42
C ARG A 71 -20.86 -12.79 1.67
N ARG A 72 -19.52 -12.71 1.73
CA ARG A 72 -18.71 -13.24 2.82
C ARG A 72 -18.15 -12.11 3.67
#